data_AF-A0A957T1Q5-F1
#
_entry.id   AF-A0A957T1Q5-F1
#
_cell.length_a   1.000
_cell.length_b   1.000
_cell.length_c   1.000
_cell.angle_alpha   90.00
_cell.angle_beta   90.00
_cell.angle_gamma   90.00
#
_symmetry.space_group_name_H-M   'P 1'
#
loop_
_entity.id
_entity.type
_entity.pdbx_description
1 polymer ?
#
loop_
_entity_poly.entity_id
_entity_poly.type
_entity_poly.pdbx_seq_one_letter_code
_entity_poly.pdbx_strand_id
1 'polypeptide(L)' 'AARPDLPPTTTYVPLEGGNHAQFGWYGPQTGDNTASISRAVQQEATIAATLQALAADTP' A
#
# COMPACT_ATOMS: atom_id res chain seq x y z
N ALA A 1 9.66 -10.08 12.17
CA ALA A 1 10.30 -9.10 11.28
C ALA A 1 10.57 -9.80 9.96
N ALA A 2 9.89 -9.43 8.87
CA ALA A 2 10.05 -10.12 7.58
C ALA A 2 11.22 -9.55 6.74
N ARG A 3 11.70 -8.35 7.06
CA ARG A 3 12.71 -7.63 6.26
C ARG A 3 13.99 -8.43 5.95
N PRO A 4 14.54 -9.25 6.87
CA PRO A 4 15.73 -10.06 6.58
C PRO A 4 15.49 -11.22 5.60
N ASP A 5 14.24 -11.69 5.48
CA ASP A 5 13.87 -12.86 4.68
C ASP A 5 13.36 -12.49 3.28
N LEU A 6 13.35 -11.20 2.95
CA LEU A 6 12.87 -10.69 1.67
C LEU A 6 14.01 -10.64 0.63
N PRO A 7 13.73 -10.86 -0.66
CA PRO A 7 14.72 -10.71 -1.72
C PRO A 7 15.37 -9.32 -1.70
N PRO A 8 16.65 -9.18 -2.10
CA PRO A 8 17.32 -7.88 -2.16
C PRO A 8 16.67 -6.92 -3.18
N THR A 9 15.87 -7.44 -4.12
CA THR A 9 15.10 -6.69 -5.11
C THR A 9 13.75 -6.19 -4.60
N THR A 10 13.42 -6.45 -3.32
CA THR A 10 12.16 -6.00 -2.72
C THR A 10 12.05 -4.48 -2.74
N THR A 11 10.94 -3.98 -3.30
CA THR A 11 10.61 -2.55 -3.31
C THR A 11 9.56 -2.25 -2.25
N TYR A 12 9.74 -1.15 -1.51
CA TYR A 12 8.77 -0.65 -0.55
C TYR A 12 8.16 0.64 -1.09
N VAL A 13 6.82 0.68 -1.18
CA VAL A 13 6.08 1.83 -1.70
C VAL A 13 5.22 2.40 -0.57
N PRO A 14 5.65 3.49 0.10
CA PRO A 14 4.80 4.17 1.08
C PRO A 14 3.65 4.90 0.37
N LEU A 15 2.44 4.80 0.94
CA LEU A 15 1.27 5.53 0.47
C LEU A 15 1.08 6.77 1.34
N GLU A 16 1.78 7.85 0.99
CA GLU A 16 1.80 9.07 1.79
C GLU A 16 0.40 9.68 1.96
N GLY A 17 0.06 10.01 3.21
CA GLY A 17 -1.26 10.51 3.57
C GLY A 17 -2.38 9.47 3.63
N GLY A 18 -2.11 8.22 3.24
CA GLY A 18 -3.04 7.11 3.39
C GLY A 18 -3.11 6.58 4.82
N ASN A 19 -4.05 5.68 5.08
CA ASN A 19 -4.14 4.95 6.35
C ASN A 19 -4.53 3.49 6.16
N HIS A 20 -4.56 2.74 7.26
CA HIS A 20 -4.81 1.29 7.24
C HIS A 20 -6.25 0.96 6.77
N ALA A 21 -7.26 1.68 7.27
CA ALA A 21 -8.66 1.43 6.95
C ALA A 21 -9.00 1.61 5.46
N GLN A 22 -8.31 2.52 4.75
CA GLN A 22 -8.56 2.80 3.33
C GLN A 22 -8.07 1.69 2.38
N PHE A 23 -7.28 0.72 2.84
CA PHE A 23 -7.01 -0.50 2.05
C PHE A 23 -8.28 -1.33 1.82
N GLY A 24 -9.20 -1.31 2.79
CA GLY A 24 -10.51 -1.97 2.70
C GLY A 24 -11.66 -0.98 2.55
N TRP A 25 -12.81 -1.35 3.13
CA TRP A 25 -13.96 -0.48 3.34
C TRP A 25 -14.47 -0.66 4.77
N TYR A 26 -13.54 -0.57 5.73
CA TYR A 26 -13.85 -0.88 7.14
C TYR A 26 -14.44 0.33 7.90
N GLY A 27 -14.41 1.52 7.31
CA GLY A 27 -14.63 2.77 8.04
C GLY A 27 -13.47 3.07 8.99
N PRO A 28 -13.58 4.12 9.83
CA PRO A 28 -12.55 4.44 10.82
C PRO A 28 -12.21 3.24 11.72
N GLN A 29 -10.93 3.02 11.98
CA GLN A 29 -10.44 1.94 12.85
C GLN A 29 -9.70 2.54 14.05
N THR A 30 -9.85 1.93 15.23
CA THR A 30 -9.13 2.35 16.43
C THR A 30 -7.63 2.15 16.23
N GLY A 31 -6.85 3.22 16.40
CA GLY A 31 -5.40 3.21 16.19
C GLY A 31 -4.95 3.71 14.82
N ASP A 32 -5.88 3.91 13.87
CA ASP A 32 -5.57 4.55 12.61
C ASP A 32 -5.46 6.07 12.80
N ASN A 33 -4.43 6.66 12.19
CA ASN A 33 -4.42 8.09 11.98
C ASN A 33 -5.46 8.47 10.91
N THR A 34 -5.98 9.69 11.02
CA THR A 34 -6.81 10.29 9.98
C THR A 34 -6.00 10.41 8.69
N ALA A 35 -6.48 9.80 7.61
CA ALA A 35 -5.87 9.97 6.30
C ALA A 35 -6.02 11.41 5.81
N SER A 36 -4.98 11.92 5.14
CA SER A 36 -4.99 13.22 4.48
C SER A 36 -5.33 13.13 2.98
N ILE A 37 -5.35 11.92 2.41
CA ILE A 37 -5.84 11.65 1.06
C ILE A 37 -7.19 10.91 1.07
N SER A 38 -7.92 11.03 -0.04
CA SER A 38 -9.14 10.27 -0.23
C SER A 38 -8.86 8.79 -0.46
N ARG A 39 -9.84 7.93 -0.13
CA ARG A 39 -9.78 6.50 -0.43
C ARG A 39 -9.51 6.22 -1.90
N ALA A 40 -10.09 6.99 -2.81
CA ALA A 40 -9.87 6.81 -4.24
C ALA A 40 -8.39 7.00 -4.60
N VAL A 41 -7.75 8.04 -4.07
CA VAL A 41 -6.32 8.32 -4.30
C VAL A 41 -5.45 7.21 -3.72
N GLN A 42 -5.73 6.72 -2.50
CA GLN A 42 -4.99 5.60 -1.93
C GLN A 42 -5.15 4.31 -2.75
N GLN A 43 -6.36 4.04 -3.24
CA GLN A 43 -6.65 2.85 -4.05
C GLN A 43 -5.98 2.93 -5.42
N GLU A 44 -5.99 4.09 -6.08
CA GLU A 44 -5.26 4.31 -7.34
C GLU A 44 -3.77 4.05 -7.17
N ALA A 45 -3.15 4.58 -6.10
CA ALA A 45 -1.74 4.32 -5.81
C ALA A 45 -1.45 2.85 -5.50
N THR A 46 -2.36 2.18 -4.77
CA THR A 46 -2.26 0.74 -4.47
C THR A 46 -2.33 -0.10 -5.75
N ILE A 47 -3.26 0.22 -6.65
CA ILE A 47 -3.42 -0.45 -7.95
C ILE A 47 -2.16 -0.25 -8.80
N ALA A 48 -1.65 0.98 -8.89
CA ALA A 48 -0.43 1.27 -9.66
C ALA A 48 0.78 0.48 -9.15
N ALA A 49 1.01 0.44 -7.83
CA ALA A 49 2.09 -0.34 -7.24
C ALA A 49 1.91 -1.86 -7.44
N THR A 50 0.68 -2.35 -7.37
CA THR A 50 0.37 -3.77 -7.60
C THR A 50 0.63 -4.15 -9.06
N LEU A 51 0.22 -3.32 -10.02
CA LEU A 51 0.49 -3.55 -11.44
C LEU A 51 1.99 -3.54 -11.74
N GLN A 52 2.74 -2.63 -11.11
CA GLN A 52 4.20 -2.59 -11.24
C GLN A 52 4.85 -3.88 -10.71
N ALA A 53 4.39 -4.38 -9.56
CA ALA A 53 4.90 -5.63 -8.98
C ALA A 53 4.63 -6.83 -9.89
N LEU A 54 3.42 -6.93 -10.46
CA LEU A 54 3.06 -8.00 -11.39
C LEU A 54 3.85 -7.93 -12.70
N ALA A 55 4.10 -6.73 -13.22
CA ALA A 55 4.91 -6.54 -14.42
C ALA A 55 6.39 -6.92 -14.19
N ALA A 56 6.92 -6.69 -12.99
CA ALA A 56 8.29 -7.04 -12.63
C ALA A 56 8.52 -8.55 -12.49
N ASP A 57 7.45 -9.34 -12.32
CA ASP A 57 7.49 -10.81 -12.20
C ASP A 57 7.28 -11.53 -13.55
N THR A 58 7.25 -10.78 -14.66
CA THR A 58 7.17 -11.37 -16.00
C THR A 58 8.58 -11.70 -16.49
N PRO A 59 8.88 -12.96 -16.88
CA PRO A 59 10.21 -13.36 -17.35
C PRO A 59 10.64 -12.68 -18.66
#